data_AF-A0A914PXJ4-F1
#
_entry.id   AF-A0A914PXJ4-F1
#
_cell.length_a   1.000
_cell.length_b   1.000
_cell.length_c   1.000
_cell.angle_alpha   90.00
_cell.angle_beta   90.00
_cell.angle_gamma   90.00
#
_symmetry.space_group_name_H-M   'P 1'
#
loop_
_entity.id
_entity.type
_entity.pdbx_description
1 polymer ?
#
loop_
_entity_poly.entity_id
_entity_poly.type
_entity_poly.pdbx_seq_one_letter_code
_entity_poly.pdbx_strand_id
1 'polypeptide(L)'
;MGRKCWDSIPAKFRPLKSRINVILSKTLPPQISEHCIITDDFDKALKMLTEEEPYKSEVETIWNVGGKAIYQMGLEHPWMHKLVITKIDATFDTDVQFPDIDWENYELNEDFDGKPIEEKGLTYRIQSFTKKRSIA
;
A
#
# COMPACT_ATOMS: atom_id res chain seq x y z
N MET A 1 -1.82 -5.87 -2.19
CA MET A 1 -2.42 -5.09 -3.29
C MET A 1 -3.68 -5.79 -3.80
N GLY A 2 -4.58 -5.09 -4.49
CA GLY A 2 -5.81 -5.68 -5.05
C GLY A 2 -5.64 -6.15 -6.50
N ARG A 3 -6.53 -7.03 -6.98
CA ARG A 3 -6.49 -7.60 -8.35
C ARG A 3 -6.31 -6.56 -9.46
N LYS A 4 -7.10 -5.48 -9.48
CA LYS A 4 -6.98 -4.44 -10.52
C LYS A 4 -5.65 -3.70 -10.49
N CYS A 5 -5.11 -3.45 -9.29
CA CYS A 5 -3.79 -2.84 -9.12
C CYS A 5 -2.69 -3.79 -9.63
N TRP A 6 -2.79 -5.09 -9.31
CA TRP A 6 -1.92 -6.11 -9.89
C TRP A 6 -1.99 -6.12 -11.43
N ASP A 7 -3.17 -6.03 -12.03
CA ASP A 7 -3.33 -6.03 -13.48
C ASP A 7 -2.76 -4.78 -14.17
N SER A 8 -2.75 -3.63 -13.47
CA SER A 8 -2.18 -2.38 -14.01
C SER A 8 -0.66 -2.37 -14.09
N ILE A 9 0.03 -3.27 -13.38
CA ILE A 9 1.49 -3.34 -13.43
C ILE A 9 1.90 -4.09 -14.71
N PRO A 10 2.76 -3.52 -15.58
CA PRO A 10 3.21 -4.20 -16.79
C PRO A 10 3.80 -5.58 -16.48
N ALA A 11 3.49 -6.59 -17.31
CA ALA A 11 3.83 -7.99 -17.03
C ALA A 11 5.33 -8.22 -16.74
N LYS A 12 6.23 -7.49 -17.40
CA LYS A 12 7.68 -7.56 -17.17
C LYS A 12 8.14 -7.11 -15.77
N PHE A 13 7.29 -6.40 -15.04
CA PHE A 13 7.54 -5.91 -13.68
C PHE A 13 6.77 -6.71 -12.62
N ARG A 14 6.07 -7.77 -13.02
CA ARG A 14 5.34 -8.68 -12.12
C ARG A 14 6.08 -10.03 -12.00
N PRO A 15 6.23 -10.58 -10.79
CA PRO A 15 6.04 -9.92 -9.50
C PRO A 15 7.04 -8.78 -9.28
N LEU A 16 6.71 -7.88 -8.35
CA LEU A 16 7.61 -6.83 -7.93
C LEU A 16 8.87 -7.45 -7.31
N LYS A 17 10.05 -7.20 -7.90
CA LYS A 17 11.32 -7.81 -7.48
C LYS A 17 11.66 -7.52 -6.02
N SER A 18 12.33 -8.48 -5.39
CA SER A 18 12.84 -8.44 -4.00
C SER A 18 11.77 -8.20 -2.95
N ARG A 19 10.52 -8.61 -3.22
CA ARG A 19 9.35 -8.43 -2.35
C ARG A 19 8.45 -9.65 -2.42
N ILE A 20 7.82 -9.97 -1.30
CA ILE A 20 6.68 -10.88 -1.26
C ILE A 20 5.46 -10.12 -1.79
N ASN A 21 4.85 -10.61 -2.87
CA ASN A 21 3.71 -9.96 -3.50
C ASN A 21 2.43 -10.61 -3.02
N VAL A 22 1.60 -9.89 -2.26
CA VAL A 22 0.29 -10.38 -1.80
C VAL A 22 -0.83 -9.72 -2.60
N ILE A 23 -1.65 -10.54 -3.26
CA ILE A 23 -2.72 -10.10 -4.16
C ILE A 23 -4.07 -10.52 -3.58
N LEU A 24 -4.90 -9.53 -3.27
CA LEU A 24 -6.26 -9.71 -2.79
C LEU A 24 -7.20 -9.93 -3.98
N SER A 25 -7.68 -11.16 -4.15
CA SER A 25 -8.54 -11.57 -5.26
C SER A 25 -9.37 -12.81 -4.95
N LYS A 26 -10.64 -12.80 -5.36
CA LYS A 26 -11.55 -13.96 -5.36
C LYS A 26 -11.49 -14.80 -6.64
N THR A 27 -10.78 -14.31 -7.65
CA THR A 27 -10.88 -14.83 -9.04
C THR A 27 -9.57 -15.34 -9.60
N LEU A 28 -8.45 -15.00 -8.96
CA LEU A 28 -7.14 -15.47 -9.40
C LEU A 28 -6.89 -16.88 -8.84
N PRO A 29 -6.16 -17.74 -9.58
CA PRO A 29 -5.77 -19.04 -9.04
C PRO A 29 -4.85 -18.86 -7.81
N PRO A 30 -4.83 -19.80 -6.85
CA PRO A 30 -4.12 -19.64 -5.58
C PRO A 30 -2.62 -19.37 -5.68
N GLN A 31 -1.97 -19.72 -6.80
CA GLN A 31 -0.55 -19.52 -7.01
C GLN A 31 -0.27 -19.16 -8.47
N ILE A 32 0.34 -18.00 -8.70
CA ILE A 32 0.76 -17.52 -10.04
C ILE A 32 2.30 -17.56 -10.18
N SER A 33 3.05 -17.47 -9.07
CA SER A 33 4.50 -17.65 -8.99
C SER A 33 4.92 -17.94 -7.54
N GLU A 34 6.15 -18.39 -7.31
CA GLU A 34 6.68 -18.71 -5.96
C GLU A 34 6.70 -17.51 -5.00
N HIS A 35 6.79 -16.28 -5.52
CA HIS A 35 6.80 -15.05 -4.70
C HIS A 35 5.46 -14.30 -4.68
N CYS A 36 4.38 -14.99 -5.08
CA CYS A 36 3.03 -14.45 -5.09
C CYS A 36 2.10 -15.24 -4.17
N ILE A 37 1.54 -14.55 -3.18
CA ILE A 37 0.48 -15.06 -2.31
C ILE A 37 -0.84 -14.49 -2.80
N ILE A 38 -1.83 -15.37 -2.97
CA ILE A 38 -3.17 -14.98 -3.41
C ILE A 38 -4.17 -15.40 -2.34
N THR A 39 -4.94 -14.44 -1.86
CA THR A 39 -5.98 -14.62 -0.85
C THR A 39 -7.12 -13.67 -1.16
N ASP A 40 -8.34 -13.94 -0.72
CA ASP A 40 -9.46 -13.01 -0.81
C ASP A 40 -9.77 -12.31 0.53
N ASP A 41 -9.00 -12.64 1.56
CA ASP A 41 -9.15 -12.17 2.92
C ASP A 41 -7.92 -11.35 3.34
N PHE A 42 -8.17 -10.10 3.74
CA PHE A 42 -7.17 -9.11 4.12
C PHE A 42 -6.51 -9.45 5.46
N ASP A 43 -7.30 -9.84 6.46
CA ASP A 43 -6.81 -10.17 7.80
C ASP A 43 -6.04 -11.49 7.78
N LYS A 44 -6.50 -12.47 6.99
CA LYS A 44 -5.74 -13.70 6.74
C LYS A 44 -4.37 -13.41 6.13
N ALA A 45 -4.30 -12.47 5.17
CA ALA A 45 -3.03 -12.05 4.58
C ALA A 45 -2.09 -11.46 5.63
N LEU A 46 -2.60 -10.54 6.46
CA LEU A 46 -1.82 -9.92 7.52
C LEU A 46 -1.31 -10.95 8.51
N LYS A 47 -2.20 -11.82 9.02
CA LYS A 47 -1.86 -12.90 9.94
C LYS A 47 -0.74 -13.80 9.39
N MET A 48 -0.89 -14.25 8.14
CA MET A 48 0.13 -15.08 7.49
C MET A 48 1.49 -14.37 7.45
N LEU A 49 1.53 -13.09 7.10
CA LEU A 49 2.77 -12.33 7.00
C LEU A 49 3.43 -12.04 8.35
N THR A 50 2.67 -11.96 9.44
CA THR A 50 3.19 -11.57 10.77
C THR A 50 3.32 -12.72 11.76
N GLU A 51 2.64 -13.83 11.55
CA GLU A 51 2.56 -14.93 12.52
C GLU A 51 3.11 -16.27 11.99
N GLU A 52 3.16 -16.47 10.67
CA GLU A 52 3.52 -17.76 10.07
C GLU A 52 4.92 -17.75 9.46
N GLU A 53 5.71 -18.80 9.71
CA GLU A 53 7.02 -18.98 9.05
C GLU A 53 6.85 -19.44 7.59
N PRO A 54 7.74 -19.04 6.67
CA PRO A 54 8.94 -18.22 6.88
C PRO A 54 8.67 -16.71 6.91
N TYR A 55 7.46 -16.27 6.59
CA TYR A 55 7.17 -14.85 6.39
C TYR A 55 7.40 -14.00 7.63
N LYS A 56 7.01 -14.50 8.80
CA LYS A 56 7.22 -13.83 10.08
C LYS A 56 8.69 -13.44 10.33
N SER A 57 9.64 -14.28 9.90
CA SER A 57 11.07 -14.02 10.11
C SER A 57 11.72 -13.24 8.95
N GLU A 58 11.10 -13.23 7.76
CA GLU A 58 11.62 -12.56 6.56
C GLU A 58 11.03 -11.16 6.30
N VAL A 59 9.80 -10.91 6.75
CA VAL A 59 9.05 -9.68 6.45
C VAL A 59 9.37 -8.59 7.48
N GLU A 60 10.13 -7.58 7.04
CA GLU A 60 10.39 -6.38 7.85
C GLU A 60 9.17 -5.44 7.92
N THR A 61 8.54 -5.16 6.77
CA THR A 61 7.45 -4.18 6.67
C THR A 61 6.42 -4.59 5.63
N ILE A 62 5.14 -4.47 5.99
CA ILE A 62 4.01 -4.73 5.09
C ILE A 62 3.56 -3.41 4.46
N TRP A 63 3.66 -3.32 3.14
CA TRP A 63 3.22 -2.16 2.37
C TRP A 63 1.90 -2.43 1.68
N ASN A 64 0.88 -1.65 2.04
CA ASN A 64 -0.34 -1.56 1.25
C ASN A 64 -0.13 -0.65 0.04
N VAL A 65 0.02 -1.25 -1.13
CA VAL A 65 0.22 -0.53 -2.41
C VAL A 65 -1.08 -0.37 -3.22
N GLY A 66 -2.24 -0.47 -2.57
CA GLY A 66 -3.54 -0.18 -3.16
C GLY A 66 -4.20 -1.35 -3.91
N GLY A 67 -5.26 -1.12 -4.71
CA GLY A 67 -5.91 0.16 -4.99
C GLY A 67 -6.97 0.57 -3.95
N LYS A 68 -7.91 1.45 -4.34
CA LYS A 68 -8.91 2.10 -3.45
C LYS A 68 -9.47 1.21 -2.34
N ALA A 69 -10.05 0.05 -2.68
CA ALA A 69 -10.65 -0.84 -1.68
C ALA A 69 -9.62 -1.37 -0.66
N ILE A 70 -8.40 -1.67 -1.11
CA ILE A 70 -7.34 -2.15 -0.22
C ILE A 70 -6.81 -0.99 0.62
N TYR A 71 -6.68 0.22 0.06
CA TYR A 71 -6.35 1.41 0.85
C TYR A 71 -7.38 1.65 1.95
N GLN A 72 -8.67 1.53 1.65
CA GLN A 72 -9.74 1.69 2.62
C GLN A 72 -9.62 0.67 3.76
N MET A 73 -9.48 -0.63 3.43
CA MET A 73 -9.21 -1.68 4.43
C MET A 73 -8.00 -1.35 5.30
N GLY A 74 -6.91 -0.88 4.69
CA GLY A 74 -5.70 -0.48 5.41
C GLY A 74 -5.91 0.69 6.35
N LEU A 75 -6.59 1.75 5.91
CA LEU A 75 -6.87 2.95 6.71
C LEU A 75 -7.74 2.64 7.95
N GLU A 76 -8.73 1.76 7.76
CA GLU A 76 -9.66 1.31 8.80
C GLU A 76 -9.03 0.28 9.75
N HIS A 77 -7.96 -0.40 9.33
CA HIS A 77 -7.34 -1.46 10.13
C HIS A 77 -6.55 -0.91 11.34
N PRO A 78 -6.61 -1.58 12.52
CA PRO A 78 -5.87 -1.15 13.71
C PRO A 78 -4.34 -1.08 13.54
N TRP A 79 -3.76 -1.88 12.64
CA TRP A 79 -2.32 -1.86 12.36
C TRP A 79 -1.85 -0.72 11.45
N MET A 80 -2.76 0.15 10.98
CA MET A 80 -2.38 1.32 10.19
C MET A 80 -1.39 2.19 10.95
N HIS A 81 -0.15 2.24 10.50
CA HIS A 81 0.91 2.98 11.18
C HIS A 81 1.29 4.27 10.45
N LYS A 82 1.60 4.19 9.16
CA LYS A 82 2.18 5.30 8.39
C LYS A 82 1.62 5.40 6.98
N LEU A 83 1.29 6.61 6.57
CA LEU A 83 0.97 6.97 5.19
C LEU A 83 2.21 7.60 4.56
N VAL A 84 2.61 7.13 3.38
CA VAL A 84 3.63 7.78 2.54
C VAL A 84 2.91 8.23 1.27
N ILE A 85 2.84 9.54 1.06
CA ILE A 85 1.98 10.16 0.07
C ILE A 85 2.84 11.00 -0.87
N THR A 86 2.77 10.67 -2.16
CA THR A 86 3.27 11.53 -3.23
C THR A 86 2.14 12.44 -3.68
N LYS A 87 2.24 13.74 -3.36
CA LYS A 87 1.29 14.77 -3.78
C LYS A 87 1.73 15.35 -5.12
N ILE A 88 0.99 15.01 -6.18
CA ILE A 88 1.23 15.54 -7.52
C ILE A 88 0.54 16.91 -7.65
N ASP A 89 1.29 17.94 -8.05
CA ASP A 89 0.79 19.32 -8.25
C ASP A 89 0.22 19.48 -9.66
N ALA A 90 -0.75 18.63 -10.00
CA ALA A 90 -1.44 18.62 -11.28
C ALA A 90 -2.83 18.00 -11.14
N THR A 91 -3.72 18.29 -12.08
CA THR A 91 -5.07 17.71 -12.16
C THR A 91 -5.18 16.77 -13.34
N PHE A 92 -5.79 15.60 -13.13
CA PHE A 92 -6.05 14.60 -14.15
C PHE A 92 -7.50 14.14 -14.08
N ASP A 93 -8.05 13.75 -15.22
CA ASP A 93 -9.32 13.03 -15.25
C ASP A 93 -9.11 11.62 -14.70
N THR A 94 -9.89 11.24 -13.69
CA THR A 94 -9.68 10.01 -12.92
C THR A 94 -11.01 9.34 -12.58
N ASP A 95 -11.06 8.01 -12.73
CA ASP A 95 -12.23 7.18 -12.46
C ASP A 95 -12.25 6.62 -11.03
N VAL A 96 -11.14 6.73 -10.31
CA VAL A 96 -10.95 6.23 -8.94
C VAL A 96 -10.28 7.28 -8.07
N GLN A 97 -10.91 7.58 -6.94
CA GLN A 97 -10.39 8.48 -5.91
C GLN A 97 -9.78 7.70 -4.74
N PHE A 98 -8.74 8.24 -4.12
CA PHE A 98 -8.22 7.73 -2.85
C PHE A 98 -9.30 7.88 -1.75
N PRO A 99 -9.41 6.96 -0.77
CA PRO A 99 -10.38 7.10 0.32
C PRO A 99 -10.16 8.37 1.15
N ASP A 100 -11.21 8.90 1.75
CA ASP A 100 -11.08 10.05 2.66
C ASP A 100 -10.20 9.70 3.86
N ILE A 101 -9.33 10.63 4.24
CA ILE A 101 -8.44 10.50 5.40
C ILE A 101 -8.93 11.46 6.47
N ASP A 102 -9.19 10.94 7.66
CA ASP A 102 -9.37 11.75 8.86
C ASP A 102 -7.98 12.22 9.35
N TRP A 103 -7.55 13.38 8.84
CA TRP A 103 -6.25 13.96 9.13
C TRP A 103 -6.04 14.32 10.60
N GLU A 104 -7.11 14.42 11.41
CA GLU A 104 -6.98 14.68 12.83
C GLU A 104 -6.28 13.52 13.55
N ASN A 105 -6.36 12.31 12.99
CA ASN A 105 -5.69 11.11 13.50
C ASN A 105 -4.25 10.93 13.04
N TYR A 106 -3.67 11.89 12.31
CA TYR A 106 -2.33 11.76 11.75
C TYR A 106 -1.43 12.96 12.06
N GLU A 107 -0.13 12.71 12.14
CA GLU A 107 0.91 13.72 12.34
C GLU A 107 1.92 13.64 11.20
N LEU A 108 2.30 14.79 10.63
CA LEU A 108 3.33 14.88 9.61
C LEU A 108 4.69 14.50 10.20
N ASN A 109 5.45 13.65 9.52
CA ASN A 109 6.83 13.33 9.90
C ASN A 109 7.84 14.02 8.97
N GLU A 110 9.09 14.06 9.44
CA GLU A 110 10.24 14.60 8.71
C GLU A 110 11.02 13.52 7.94
N ASP A 111 10.43 12.33 7.67
CA ASP A 111 11.10 11.27 6.89
C ASP A 111 11.47 11.74 5.48
N PHE A 112 10.76 12.75 4.98
CA PHE A 112 11.00 13.41 3.70
C PHE A 112 11.06 14.93 3.92
N ASP A 113 11.92 15.62 3.17
CA ASP A 113 12.11 17.08 3.32
C ASP A 113 10.93 17.90 2.79
N GLY A 114 9.92 17.25 2.20
CA GLY A 114 8.72 17.87 1.66
C GLY A 114 8.96 18.84 0.50
N LYS A 115 10.18 18.88 -0.06
CA LYS A 115 10.51 19.82 -1.13
C LYS A 115 9.88 19.39 -2.46
N PRO A 116 9.57 20.36 -3.34
CA PRO A 116 9.14 20.06 -4.70
C PRO A 116 10.23 19.29 -5.45
N ILE A 117 9.81 18.26 -6.17
CA ILE A 117 10.60 17.51 -7.14
C ILE A 117 9.95 17.71 -8.50
N GLU A 118 10.75 18.06 -9.50
CA GLU A 118 10.31 18.15 -10.89
C GLU A 118 10.78 16.92 -11.67
N GLU A 119 9.85 16.16 -12.24
CA GLU A 119 10.15 15.05 -13.13
C GLU A 119 9.19 15.05 -14.32
N LYS A 120 9.74 15.02 -15.54
CA LYS A 120 8.97 14.93 -16.80
C LYS A 120 7.86 16.00 -16.92
N GLY A 121 8.12 17.21 -16.42
CA GLY A 121 7.18 18.32 -16.47
C GLY A 121 6.08 18.28 -15.41
N LEU A 122 6.17 17.38 -14.44
CA LEU A 122 5.30 17.34 -13.26
C LEU A 122 6.08 17.75 -12.03
N THR A 123 5.46 18.60 -11.22
CA THR A 123 5.94 18.94 -9.88
C THR A 123 5.20 18.10 -8.86
N TYR A 124 5.92 17.50 -7.91
CA TYR A 124 5.31 16.76 -6.82
C TYR A 124 6.12 16.88 -5.53
N ARG A 125 5.51 16.49 -4.40
CA ARG A 125 6.17 16.42 -3.09
C ARG A 125 5.90 15.06 -2.46
N ILE A 126 6.86 14.53 -1.71
CA ILE A 126 6.65 13.33 -0.89
C ILE A 126 6.51 13.76 0.56
N GLN A 127 5.47 13.28 1.23
CA GLN A 127 5.22 13.53 2.65
C GLN A 127 4.87 12.22 3.33
N SER A 128 5.25 12.06 4.59
CA SER A 128 4.81 10.92 5.40
C SER A 128 4.05 11.38 6.62
N PHE A 129 3.05 10.60 7.02
CA PHE A 129 2.21 10.87 8.18
C PHE A 129 2.11 9.63 9.05
N THR A 130 2.30 9.76 10.35
CA THR A 130 2.17 8.66 11.31
C THR A 130 0.80 8.78 11.98
N LYS A 131 0.09 7.65 12.11
CA LYS A 131 -1.17 7.59 12.84
C LYS A 131 -0.89 7.89 14.31
N LYS A 132 -1.60 8.87 14.88
CA LYS A 132 -1.56 9.18 16.31
C LYS A 132 -1.94 7.93 17.08
N ARG A 133 -1.15 7.58 18.10
CA ARG A 133 -1.55 6.51 19.02
C ARG A 133 -2.73 7.04 19.83
N SER A 134 -3.85 6.33 19.84
CA SER A 134 -4.90 6.59 20.81
C SER A 134 -4.28 6.47 22.21
N ILE A 135 -4.34 7.55 22.97
CA ILE A 135 -4.07 7.50 24.42
C ILE A 135 -5.25 6.71 24.99
N ALA A 136 -5.00 5.45 25.34
CA ALA A 136 -5.96 4.63 26.10
C ALA A 136 -6.04 5.14 27.54
#